data_AF-A0A3D3B7P7-F1
#
_entry.id   AF-A0A3D3B7P7-F1
#
_cell.length_a   1.000
_cell.length_b   1.000
_cell.length_c   1.000
_cell.angle_alpha   90.00
_cell.angle_beta   90.00
_cell.angle_gamma   90.00
#
_symmetry.space_group_name_H-M   'P 1'
#
loop_
_entity.id
_entity.type
_entity.pdbx_description
1 polymer ?
#
loop_
_entity_poly.entity_id
_entity_poly.type
_entity_poly.pdbx_seq_one_letter_code
_entity_poly.pdbx_strand_id
1 'polypeptide(L)'
;PNDLLSKPENVSGVEEVPLATLARALAALRPNDDLILEQSKQLEDLNHRLDVALNNMGRGLSMFDASARLIVCNKLYREIYELPEELTRPATTLADIVRHHVKSETGRDDPEELEKQGKWIEHHVAELARGKSFSHTQFLKSGRIVLVSNQPLAGGGWVDIQEDITEKRQAEQKIDWLARHDTLTEIANRHQFRERLENWSGALQAGRAFALHWIDLDHFKEVNDTFGHPVGDALLKSVAKRLRKILRDSDLVARLGGDEFAILQEGAADKAQATKLAKRLMRALAEPHYVLGHPVTAGASIGIALAPKDGSNPEDLMKNADLALYSAKTSGRCTYAFCP
;
A
#
# COMPACT_ATOMS: atom_id res chain seq x y z
N PRO A 1 25.60 55.39 95.14
CA PRO A 1 26.23 56.42 94.28
C PRO A 1 25.48 56.51 92.95
N ASN A 2 24.62 57.53 92.88
CA ASN A 2 23.97 58.21 91.74
C ASN A 2 23.48 57.35 90.56
N ASP A 3 22.18 57.16 90.29
CA ASP A 3 21.05 58.12 90.20
C ASP A 3 21.19 59.09 89.01
N LEU A 4 20.40 58.84 87.95
CA LEU A 4 19.56 59.84 87.28
C LEU A 4 18.62 59.17 86.25
N LEU A 5 17.33 59.32 86.56
CA LEU A 5 16.15 58.93 85.80
C LEU A 5 15.97 59.70 84.47
N SER A 6 15.48 59.02 83.43
CA SER A 6 14.51 59.59 82.49
C SER A 6 13.68 58.49 81.79
N LYS A 7 12.40 58.84 81.59
CA LYS A 7 11.21 58.02 81.32
C LYS A 7 11.04 57.62 79.82
N PRO A 8 10.03 56.78 79.46
CA PRO A 8 9.98 56.07 78.18
C PRO A 8 9.32 56.91 77.08
N GLU A 9 9.86 56.87 75.86
CA GLU A 9 9.20 57.45 74.67
C GLU A 9 8.64 56.35 73.75
N ASN A 10 7.35 56.51 73.46
CA ASN A 10 6.56 55.83 72.45
C ASN A 10 7.30 55.75 71.11
N VAL A 11 7.36 54.56 70.52
CA VAL A 11 7.55 54.40 69.07
C VAL A 11 6.24 53.86 68.48
N SER A 12 5.27 54.76 68.35
CA SER A 12 4.15 54.61 67.41
C SER A 12 4.61 55.18 66.07
N GLY A 13 5.08 54.31 65.18
CA GLY A 13 5.59 54.66 63.85
C GLY A 13 5.10 53.69 62.79
N VAL A 14 3.79 53.59 62.61
CA VAL A 14 3.23 53.08 61.35
C VAL A 14 2.97 54.31 60.49
N GLU A 15 3.86 54.58 59.53
CA GLU A 15 3.59 55.57 58.49
C GLU A 15 2.34 55.11 57.72
N GLU A 16 1.22 55.84 57.87
CA GLU A 16 0.06 55.68 57.01
C GLU A 16 0.48 56.02 55.57
N VAL A 17 0.54 55.00 54.71
CA VAL A 17 0.67 55.20 53.26
C VAL A 17 -0.53 56.03 52.80
N PRO A 18 -0.34 57.22 52.20
CA PRO A 18 -1.45 58.07 51.80
C PRO A 18 -2.38 57.31 50.83
N LEU A 19 -3.70 57.34 51.06
CA LEU A 19 -4.70 56.66 50.24
C LEU A 19 -4.56 56.98 48.74
N ALA A 20 -4.09 58.19 48.42
CA ALA A 20 -3.80 58.66 47.07
C ALA A 20 -2.62 57.92 46.40
N THR A 21 -1.62 57.51 47.18
CA THR A 21 -0.46 56.74 46.71
C THR A 21 -0.86 55.28 46.43
N LEU A 22 -1.69 54.69 47.29
CA LEU A 22 -2.25 53.35 47.08
C LEU A 22 -3.19 53.32 45.86
N ALA A 23 -4.02 54.35 45.68
CA ALA A 23 -4.90 54.49 44.52
C ALA A 23 -4.13 54.65 43.20
N ARG A 24 -3.02 55.40 43.19
CA ARG A 24 -2.13 55.49 42.01
C ARG A 24 -1.43 54.18 41.69
N ALA A 25 -0.96 53.45 42.70
CA ALA A 25 -0.34 52.14 42.49
C ALA A 25 -1.36 51.10 41.95
N LEU A 26 -2.57 51.06 42.50
CA LEU A 26 -3.66 50.21 42.00
C LEU A 26 -4.12 50.62 40.59
N ALA A 27 -4.17 51.92 40.28
CA ALA A 27 -4.49 52.41 38.93
C ALA A 27 -3.38 52.14 37.91
N ALA A 28 -2.11 52.00 38.34
CA ALA A 28 -0.99 51.61 37.49
C ALA A 28 -0.89 50.08 37.28
N LEU A 29 -1.45 49.28 38.18
CA LEU A 29 -1.54 47.81 38.05
C LEU A 29 -2.69 47.36 37.14
N ARG A 30 -3.86 48.00 37.21
CA ARG A 30 -5.02 47.70 36.34
C ARG A 30 -4.73 47.64 34.83
N PRO A 31 -4.02 48.59 34.20
CA PRO A 31 -3.71 48.52 32.77
C PRO A 31 -2.75 47.37 32.43
N ASN A 32 -1.93 46.90 33.37
CA ASN A 32 -1.14 45.67 33.17
C ASN A 32 -2.03 44.42 33.27
N ASP A 33 -2.99 44.40 34.19
CA ASP A 33 -3.92 43.27 34.35
C ASP A 33 -4.84 43.14 33.12
N ASP A 34 -5.36 44.25 32.60
CA ASP A 34 -6.19 44.28 31.39
C ASP A 34 -5.39 43.86 30.15
N LEU A 35 -4.11 44.27 30.05
CA LEU A 35 -3.22 43.88 28.96
C LEU A 35 -2.87 42.39 29.01
N ILE A 36 -2.57 41.84 30.20
CA ILE A 36 -2.29 40.42 30.40
C ILE A 36 -3.53 39.59 30.05
N LEU A 37 -4.72 40.02 30.46
CA LEU A 37 -5.97 39.34 30.14
C LEU A 37 -6.22 39.33 28.63
N GLU A 38 -5.99 40.45 27.94
CA GLU A 38 -6.12 40.55 26.49
C GLU A 38 -5.10 39.65 25.76
N GLN A 39 -3.84 39.62 26.22
CA GLN A 39 -2.82 38.71 25.67
C GLN A 39 -3.15 37.22 25.92
N SER A 40 -3.65 36.87 27.11
CA SER A 40 -4.09 35.51 27.44
C SER A 40 -5.22 35.08 26.51
N LYS A 41 -6.21 35.95 26.31
CA LYS A 41 -7.34 35.70 25.41
C LYS A 41 -6.89 35.55 23.95
N GLN A 42 -5.97 36.38 23.48
CA GLN A 42 -5.41 36.26 22.13
C GLN A 42 -4.62 34.96 21.94
N LEU A 43 -3.87 34.52 22.96
CA LEU A 43 -3.18 33.23 22.97
C LEU A 43 -4.17 32.05 22.97
N GLU A 44 -5.24 32.13 23.76
CA GLU A 44 -6.32 31.14 23.77
C GLU A 44 -7.00 31.02 22.40
N ASP A 45 -7.37 32.14 21.79
CA ASP A 45 -7.98 32.17 20.46
C ASP A 45 -7.03 31.62 19.38
N LEU A 46 -5.73 31.97 19.46
CA LEU A 46 -4.72 31.45 18.53
C LEU A 46 -4.53 29.94 18.71
N ASN A 47 -4.40 29.46 19.94
CA ASN A 47 -4.27 28.04 20.26
C ASN A 47 -5.49 27.26 19.79
N HIS A 48 -6.70 27.78 20.01
CA HIS A 48 -7.92 27.15 19.52
C HIS A 48 -7.93 27.06 17.98
N ARG A 49 -7.55 28.13 17.28
CA ARG A 49 -7.48 28.11 15.80
C ARG A 49 -6.44 27.12 15.29
N LEU A 50 -5.28 27.04 15.94
CA LEU A 50 -4.25 26.06 15.63
C LEU A 50 -4.76 24.64 15.85
N ASP A 51 -5.42 24.37 16.98
CA ASP A 51 -5.98 23.05 17.28
C ASP A 51 -7.04 22.61 16.26
N VAL A 52 -7.95 23.51 15.89
CA VAL A 52 -8.94 23.25 14.83
C VAL A 52 -8.27 22.97 13.48
N ALA A 53 -7.22 23.73 13.13
CA ALA A 53 -6.48 23.50 11.89
C ALA A 53 -5.74 22.15 11.92
N LEU A 54 -5.08 21.83 13.04
CA LEU A 54 -4.34 20.58 13.23
C LEU A 54 -5.26 19.35 13.15
N ASN A 55 -6.45 19.42 13.75
CA ASN A 55 -7.40 18.30 13.79
C ASN A 55 -8.26 18.16 12.53
N ASN A 56 -8.34 19.20 11.69
CA ASN A 56 -8.99 19.12 10.37
C ASN A 56 -8.02 18.77 9.24
N MET A 57 -6.72 18.61 9.53
CA MET A 57 -5.80 18.01 8.57
C MET A 57 -6.11 16.52 8.42
N GLY A 58 -6.26 16.04 7.19
CA GLY A 58 -6.42 14.61 6.88
C GLY A 58 -5.13 13.77 7.09
N ARG A 59 -4.22 14.24 7.95
CA ARG A 59 -2.93 13.60 8.27
C ARG A 59 -2.70 13.64 9.78
N GLY A 60 -2.14 12.56 10.32
CA GLY A 60 -1.61 12.56 11.66
C GLY A 60 -0.43 13.54 11.77
N LEU A 61 -0.33 14.20 12.90
CA LEU A 61 0.80 15.07 13.22
C LEU A 61 1.23 14.85 14.66
N SER A 62 2.54 14.74 14.87
CA SER A 62 3.18 14.81 16.18
C SER A 62 4.41 15.69 16.09
N MET A 63 4.71 16.43 17.16
CA MET A 63 5.89 17.28 17.25
C MET A 63 6.64 16.95 18.52
N PHE A 64 7.96 16.84 18.44
CA PHE A 64 8.82 16.54 19.56
C PHE A 64 9.87 17.63 19.75
N ASP A 65 10.26 17.86 21.00
CA ASP A 65 11.38 18.73 21.35
C ASP A 65 12.75 18.04 21.12
N ALA A 66 13.83 18.77 21.35
CA ALA A 66 15.20 18.23 21.21
C ALA A 66 15.53 17.09 22.19
N SER A 67 14.73 16.91 23.25
CA SER A 67 14.86 15.83 24.24
C SER A 67 13.91 14.67 23.95
N ALA A 68 13.34 14.60 22.74
CA ALA A 68 12.39 13.58 22.32
C ALA A 68 11.12 13.52 23.20
N ARG A 69 10.65 14.68 23.66
CA ARG A 69 9.37 14.80 24.38
C ARG A 69 8.32 15.44 23.51
N LEU A 70 7.11 14.89 23.55
CA LEU A 70 5.98 15.35 22.76
C LEU A 70 5.63 16.80 23.13
N ILE A 71 5.59 17.69 22.14
CA ILE A 71 5.10 19.06 22.26
C ILE A 71 3.59 19.06 22.01
N VAL A 72 3.17 18.46 20.89
CA VAL A 72 1.76 18.37 20.49
C VAL A 72 1.57 17.18 19.55
N CYS A 73 0.38 16.56 19.60
CA CYS A 73 -0.09 15.69 18.53
C CYS A 73 -1.57 15.97 18.24
N ASN A 74 -2.00 15.75 17.01
CA ASN A 74 -3.41 15.87 16.65
C ASN A 74 -4.18 14.56 16.92
N LYS A 75 -5.50 14.63 16.82
CA LYS A 75 -6.40 13.50 17.01
C LYS A 75 -6.10 12.33 16.07
N LEU A 76 -5.78 12.61 14.81
CA LEU A 76 -5.53 11.55 13.82
C LEU A 76 -4.25 10.76 14.12
N TYR A 77 -3.20 11.40 14.67
CA TYR A 77 -2.02 10.68 15.17
C TYR A 77 -2.38 9.65 16.25
N ARG A 78 -3.21 10.06 17.22
CA ARG A 78 -3.72 9.16 18.27
C ARG A 78 -4.50 7.99 17.69
N GLU A 79 -5.35 8.25 16.70
CA GLU A 79 -6.20 7.23 16.05
C GLU A 79 -5.42 6.27 15.14
N ILE A 80 -4.32 6.74 14.53
CA ILE A 80 -3.45 5.90 13.70
C ILE A 80 -2.76 4.82 14.54
N TYR A 81 -2.25 5.21 15.71
CA TYR A 81 -1.46 4.34 16.58
C TYR A 81 -2.23 3.78 17.79
N GLU A 82 -3.55 4.01 17.85
CA GLU A 82 -4.42 3.59 18.95
C GLU A 82 -3.85 3.96 20.33
N LEU A 83 -3.38 5.22 20.45
CA LEU A 83 -2.72 5.69 21.66
C LEU A 83 -3.73 5.99 22.78
N PRO A 84 -3.46 5.54 24.01
CA PRO A 84 -4.20 5.97 25.19
C PRO A 84 -3.94 7.46 25.45
N GLU A 85 -4.90 8.12 26.08
CA GLU A 85 -4.89 9.59 26.22
C GLU A 85 -3.68 10.09 27.03
N GLU A 86 -3.20 9.29 27.97
CA GLU A 86 -2.04 9.58 28.79
C GLU A 86 -0.76 9.75 27.94
N LEU A 87 -0.66 9.01 26.83
CA LEU A 87 0.49 9.06 25.91
C LEU A 87 0.38 10.18 24.85
N THR A 88 -0.71 10.93 24.85
CA THR A 88 -0.90 12.09 23.96
C THR A 88 -0.63 13.44 24.63
N ARG A 89 -0.26 13.41 25.92
CA ARG A 89 -0.02 14.63 26.70
C ARG A 89 1.34 15.24 26.35
N PRO A 90 1.48 16.58 26.38
CA PRO A 90 2.77 17.22 26.29
C PRO A 90 3.76 16.67 27.33
N ALA A 91 5.04 16.69 26.99
CA ALA A 91 6.16 16.10 27.72
C ALA A 91 6.27 14.56 27.74
N THR A 92 5.30 13.82 27.16
CA THR A 92 5.38 12.35 26.98
C THR A 92 6.61 12.00 26.17
N THR A 93 7.38 10.99 26.59
CA THR A 93 8.60 10.62 25.86
C THR A 93 8.27 9.80 24.61
N LEU A 94 9.03 10.01 23.53
CA LEU A 94 8.96 9.16 22.34
C LEU A 94 9.14 7.68 22.68
N ALA A 95 10.00 7.38 23.67
CA ALA A 95 10.24 6.02 24.12
C ALA A 95 8.99 5.33 24.68
N ASP A 96 8.15 6.05 25.44
CA ASP A 96 6.90 5.48 25.97
C ASP A 96 5.86 5.25 24.86
N ILE A 97 5.79 6.16 23.87
CA ILE A 97 4.91 6.03 22.71
C ILE A 97 5.34 4.82 21.85
N VAL A 98 6.64 4.72 21.53
CA VAL A 98 7.21 3.61 20.75
C VAL A 98 7.01 2.28 21.48
N ARG A 99 7.23 2.24 22.81
CA ARG A 99 7.01 1.02 23.61
C ARG A 99 5.56 0.56 23.52
N HIS A 100 4.60 1.46 23.69
CA HIS A 100 3.18 1.13 23.57
C HIS A 100 2.85 0.61 22.16
N HIS A 101 3.33 1.30 21.13
CA HIS A 101 3.10 0.91 19.74
C HIS A 101 3.68 -0.48 19.42
N VAL A 102 4.94 -0.76 19.79
CA VAL A 102 5.54 -2.08 19.54
C VAL A 102 4.80 -3.17 20.32
N LYS A 103 4.36 -2.89 21.54
CA LYS A 103 3.57 -3.82 22.34
C LYS A 103 2.20 -4.12 21.70
N SER A 104 1.52 -3.11 21.14
CA SER A 104 0.25 -3.33 20.42
C SER A 104 0.42 -4.16 19.14
N GLU A 105 1.53 -3.95 18.43
CA GLU A 105 1.85 -4.66 17.18
C GLU A 105 2.27 -6.11 17.43
N THR A 106 3.20 -6.35 18.36
CA THR A 106 3.82 -7.67 18.60
C THR A 106 3.10 -8.51 19.66
N GLY A 107 2.33 -7.88 20.55
CA GLY A 107 1.70 -8.53 21.70
C GLY A 107 2.68 -9.03 22.77
N ARG A 108 3.96 -8.60 22.72
CA ARG A 108 5.01 -9.03 23.66
C ARG A 108 5.77 -7.83 24.22
N ASP A 109 6.24 -7.99 25.45
CA ASP A 109 7.26 -7.14 26.08
C ASP A 109 8.51 -8.03 26.24
N ASP A 110 9.38 -8.04 25.23
CA ASP A 110 10.63 -8.82 25.24
C ASP A 110 11.83 -7.86 25.39
N PRO A 111 12.77 -8.12 26.31
CA PRO A 111 14.02 -7.36 26.43
C PRO A 111 14.77 -7.11 25.12
N GLU A 112 14.77 -8.07 24.17
CA GLU A 112 15.47 -7.89 22.88
C GLU A 112 14.81 -6.80 22.03
N GLU A 113 13.48 -6.72 22.03
CA GLU A 113 12.73 -5.69 21.30
C GLU A 113 12.87 -4.32 21.95
N LEU A 114 12.94 -4.25 23.28
CA LEU A 114 13.22 -3.00 24.00
C LEU A 114 14.61 -2.44 23.66
N GLU A 115 15.62 -3.30 23.54
CA GLU A 115 16.97 -2.88 23.13
C GLU A 115 16.98 -2.35 21.69
N LYS A 116 16.27 -3.02 20.76
CA LYS A 116 16.14 -2.56 19.37
C LYS A 116 15.42 -1.21 19.29
N GLN A 117 14.35 -1.02 20.07
CA GLN A 117 13.63 0.25 20.15
C GLN A 117 14.54 1.39 20.62
N GLY A 118 15.32 1.15 21.67
CA GLY A 118 16.29 2.14 22.18
C GLY A 118 17.30 2.57 21.12
N LYS A 119 17.94 1.60 20.46
CA LYS A 119 18.90 1.88 19.37
C LYS A 119 18.27 2.62 18.19
N TRP A 120 17.03 2.26 17.84
CA TRP A 120 16.30 2.94 16.77
C TRP A 120 15.99 4.40 17.14
N ILE A 121 15.49 4.65 18.35
CA ILE A 121 15.21 6.00 18.86
C ILE A 121 16.47 6.86 18.85
N GLU A 122 17.58 6.34 19.39
CA GLU A 122 18.86 7.07 19.43
C GLU A 122 19.33 7.45 18.02
N HIS A 123 19.30 6.51 17.09
CA HIS A 123 19.66 6.76 15.70
C HIS A 123 18.74 7.80 15.04
N HIS A 124 17.43 7.65 15.24
CA HIS A 124 16.40 8.52 14.67
C HIS A 124 16.57 9.97 15.14
N VAL A 125 16.71 10.18 16.45
CA VAL A 125 16.94 11.50 17.04
C VAL A 125 18.26 12.09 16.56
N ALA A 126 19.33 11.29 16.44
CA ALA A 126 20.63 11.76 15.97
C ALA A 126 20.60 12.23 14.51
N GLU A 127 19.86 11.56 13.62
CA GLU A 127 19.72 11.97 12.22
C GLU A 127 18.93 13.28 12.09
N LEU A 128 17.86 13.44 12.86
CA LEU A 128 17.06 14.68 12.88
C LEU A 128 17.85 15.84 13.49
N ALA A 129 18.63 15.61 14.54
CA ALA A 129 19.53 16.61 15.12
C ALA A 129 20.60 17.10 14.12
N ARG A 130 20.97 16.27 13.12
CA ARG A 130 21.85 16.66 12.00
C ARG A 130 21.12 17.42 10.89
N GLY A 131 19.83 17.72 11.06
CA GLY A 131 19.02 18.43 10.09
C GLY A 131 18.57 17.57 8.91
N LYS A 132 18.62 16.23 9.01
CA LYS A 132 18.16 15.35 7.93
C LYS A 132 16.65 15.14 8.01
N SER A 133 15.98 15.39 6.90
CA SER A 133 14.60 14.95 6.68
C SER A 133 14.58 13.60 5.99
N PHE A 134 13.65 12.73 6.38
CA PHE A 134 13.46 11.44 5.73
C PHE A 134 12.02 10.96 5.86
N SER A 135 11.65 10.02 5.01
CA SER A 135 10.36 9.34 5.09
C SER A 135 10.54 7.83 5.05
N HIS A 136 9.61 7.14 5.69
CA HIS A 136 9.55 5.68 5.65
C HIS A 136 8.10 5.20 5.71
N THR A 137 7.85 3.99 5.24
CA THR A 137 6.54 3.35 5.32
C THR A 137 6.49 2.41 6.52
N GLN A 138 5.42 2.51 7.31
CA GLN A 138 5.09 1.58 8.39
C GLN A 138 3.89 0.73 7.97
N PHE A 139 3.95 -0.57 8.29
CA PHE A 139 2.86 -1.52 8.07
C PHE A 139 2.32 -1.94 9.42
N LEU A 140 1.08 -1.55 9.71
CA LEU A 140 0.44 -1.81 11.00
C LEU A 140 -0.37 -3.10 10.94
N LYS A 141 -0.52 -3.79 12.07
CA LYS A 141 -1.32 -5.01 12.21
C LYS A 141 -2.80 -4.81 11.87
N SER A 142 -3.30 -3.58 12.00
CA SER A 142 -4.64 -3.17 11.54
C SER A 142 -4.81 -3.27 10.02
N GLY A 143 -3.73 -3.50 9.26
CA GLY A 143 -3.70 -3.50 7.80
C GLY A 143 -3.41 -2.12 7.20
N ARG A 144 -3.26 -1.08 8.04
CA ARG A 144 -2.92 0.27 7.60
C ARG A 144 -1.47 0.36 7.12
N ILE A 145 -1.28 1.15 6.06
CA ILE A 145 0.03 1.49 5.50
C ILE A 145 0.21 2.99 5.72
N VAL A 146 1.14 3.36 6.59
CA VAL A 146 1.36 4.76 7.00
C VAL A 146 2.68 5.26 6.44
N LEU A 147 2.64 6.33 5.66
CA LEU A 147 3.84 7.07 5.27
C LEU A 147 4.17 8.07 6.37
N VAL A 148 5.30 7.87 7.03
CA VAL A 148 5.80 8.77 8.07
C VAL A 148 6.89 9.64 7.47
N SER A 149 6.70 10.95 7.54
CA SER A 149 7.68 11.96 7.11
C SER A 149 8.14 12.75 8.32
N ASN A 150 9.44 12.77 8.56
CA ASN A 150 10.06 13.40 9.72
C ASN A 150 10.85 14.61 9.22
N GLN A 151 10.60 15.78 9.81
CA GLN A 151 11.25 17.04 9.45
C GLN A 151 11.79 17.74 10.69
N PRO A 152 13.09 18.07 10.75
CA PRO A 152 13.68 18.77 11.87
C PRO A 152 13.17 20.22 11.95
N LEU A 153 13.06 20.75 13.17
CA LEU A 153 12.61 22.13 13.42
C LEU A 153 13.78 23.08 13.65
N ALA A 154 13.63 24.33 13.20
CA ALA A 154 14.56 25.41 13.51
C ALA A 154 14.44 25.77 15.01
N GLY A 155 15.42 25.32 15.80
CA GLY A 155 15.38 25.43 17.28
C GLY A 155 15.56 24.09 18.01
N GLY A 156 15.66 22.98 17.27
CA GLY A 156 15.77 21.64 17.82
C GLY A 156 14.42 20.94 17.91
N GLY A 157 14.45 19.63 18.02
CA GLY A 157 13.25 18.81 17.86
C GLY A 157 12.85 18.63 16.40
N TRP A 158 11.66 18.09 16.17
CA TRP A 158 11.17 17.75 14.83
C TRP A 158 9.65 17.62 14.80
N VAL A 159 9.09 17.59 13.59
CA VAL A 159 7.69 17.28 13.33
C VAL A 159 7.60 16.01 12.50
N ASP A 160 6.68 15.13 12.90
CA ASP A 160 6.30 13.94 12.15
C ASP A 160 4.92 14.15 11.56
N ILE A 161 4.79 13.78 10.29
CA ILE A 161 3.54 13.77 9.56
C ILE A 161 3.25 12.33 9.17
N GLN A 162 2.07 11.83 9.57
CA GLN A 162 1.61 10.49 9.27
C GLN A 162 0.47 10.55 8.27
N GLU A 163 0.70 10.01 7.08
CA GLU A 163 -0.31 9.90 6.03
C GLU A 163 -0.71 8.44 5.90
N ASP A 164 -1.99 8.14 6.13
CA ASP A 164 -2.55 6.83 5.80
C ASP A 164 -2.67 6.71 4.28
N ILE A 165 -1.79 5.90 3.69
CA ILE A 165 -1.72 5.65 2.25
C ILE A 165 -2.33 4.29 1.90
N THR A 166 -3.11 3.68 2.79
CA THR A 166 -3.67 2.33 2.59
C THR A 166 -4.54 2.27 1.35
N GLU A 167 -5.55 3.14 1.25
CA GLU A 167 -6.46 3.17 0.10
C GLU A 167 -5.71 3.49 -1.19
N LYS A 168 -4.76 4.43 -1.13
CA LYS A 168 -3.92 4.79 -2.28
C LYS A 168 -3.11 3.59 -2.76
N ARG A 169 -2.43 2.88 -1.86
CA ARG A 169 -1.63 1.70 -2.20
C ARG A 169 -2.49 0.54 -2.71
N GLN A 170 -3.65 0.30 -2.10
CA GLN A 170 -4.59 -0.71 -2.56
C GLN A 170 -5.15 -0.38 -3.95
N ALA A 171 -5.49 0.89 -4.20
CA ALA A 171 -5.93 1.35 -5.51
C ALA A 171 -4.83 1.20 -6.56
N GLU A 172 -3.59 1.60 -6.25
CA GLU A 172 -2.42 1.41 -7.12
C GLU A 172 -2.21 -0.08 -7.46
N GLN A 173 -2.21 -0.96 -6.46
CA GLN A 173 -2.09 -2.40 -6.66
C GLN A 173 -3.25 -2.97 -7.48
N LYS A 174 -4.48 -2.48 -7.25
CA LYS A 174 -5.65 -2.92 -8.00
C LYS A 174 -5.57 -2.48 -9.46
N ILE A 175 -5.15 -1.25 -9.72
CA ILE A 175 -4.93 -0.73 -11.08
C ILE A 175 -3.86 -1.56 -11.78
N ASP A 176 -2.73 -1.82 -11.13
CA ASP A 176 -1.64 -2.64 -11.68
C ASP A 176 -2.12 -4.06 -12.00
N TRP A 177 -2.90 -4.66 -11.10
CA TRP A 177 -3.49 -5.97 -11.32
C TRP A 177 -4.47 -5.97 -12.49
N LEU A 178 -5.38 -4.99 -12.57
CA LEU A 178 -6.36 -4.86 -13.66
C LEU A 178 -5.70 -4.59 -15.02
N ALA A 179 -4.58 -3.88 -15.03
CA ALA A 179 -3.81 -3.62 -16.24
C ALA A 179 -3.20 -4.91 -16.82
N ARG A 180 -2.95 -5.93 -15.99
CA ARG A 180 -2.29 -7.19 -16.39
C ARG A 180 -3.18 -8.43 -16.40
N HIS A 181 -4.34 -8.42 -15.74
CA HIS A 181 -5.19 -9.61 -15.60
C HIS A 181 -6.57 -9.44 -16.24
N ASP A 182 -7.13 -10.55 -16.73
CA ASP A 182 -8.51 -10.62 -17.19
C ASP A 182 -9.44 -10.72 -15.97
N THR A 183 -10.40 -9.82 -15.86
CA THR A 183 -11.27 -9.69 -14.67
C THR A 183 -12.21 -10.86 -14.48
N LEU A 184 -12.52 -11.62 -15.54
CA LEU A 184 -13.41 -12.78 -15.45
C LEU A 184 -12.65 -14.03 -15.00
N THR A 185 -11.50 -14.29 -15.59
CA THR A 185 -10.76 -15.55 -15.47
C THR A 185 -9.55 -15.50 -14.54
N GLU A 186 -9.14 -14.28 -14.14
CA GLU A 186 -8.02 -13.98 -13.23
C GLU A 186 -6.66 -14.51 -13.73
N ILE A 187 -6.54 -14.83 -15.01
CA ILE A 187 -5.27 -15.10 -15.69
C ILE A 187 -4.78 -13.83 -16.39
N ALA A 188 -3.61 -13.90 -17.01
CA ALA A 188 -3.06 -12.77 -17.76
C ALA A 188 -4.06 -12.29 -18.83
N ASN A 189 -4.15 -10.97 -19.02
CA ASN A 189 -4.92 -10.41 -20.12
C ASN A 189 -4.05 -10.29 -21.39
N ARG A 190 -4.66 -9.81 -22.47
CA ARG A 190 -3.96 -9.54 -23.74
C ARG A 190 -2.74 -8.62 -23.59
N HIS A 191 -2.78 -7.66 -22.67
CA HIS A 191 -1.67 -6.72 -22.47
C HIS A 191 -0.45 -7.42 -21.84
N GLN A 192 -0.64 -8.12 -20.73
CA GLN A 192 0.44 -8.90 -20.08
C GLN A 192 0.98 -10.00 -21.00
N PHE A 193 0.11 -10.64 -21.79
CA PHE A 193 0.53 -11.59 -22.82
C PHE A 193 1.52 -10.98 -23.82
N ARG A 194 1.21 -9.80 -24.37
CA ARG A 194 2.08 -9.10 -25.32
C ARG A 194 3.40 -8.69 -24.68
N GLU A 195 3.36 -8.10 -23.48
CA GLU A 195 4.55 -7.73 -22.72
C GLU A 195 5.47 -8.95 -22.50
N ARG A 196 4.90 -10.10 -22.15
CA ARG A 196 5.68 -11.33 -21.96
C ARG A 196 6.24 -11.87 -23.28
N LEU A 197 5.46 -11.86 -24.35
CA LEU A 197 5.87 -12.31 -25.67
C LEU A 197 7.01 -11.44 -26.25
N GLU A 198 6.93 -10.12 -26.09
CA GLU A 198 8.01 -9.17 -26.44
C GLU A 198 9.29 -9.50 -25.67
N ASN A 199 9.18 -9.66 -24.35
CA ASN A 199 10.32 -9.99 -23.49
C ASN A 199 11.00 -11.32 -23.89
N TRP A 200 10.21 -12.36 -24.17
CA TRP A 200 10.74 -13.66 -24.59
C TRP A 200 11.34 -13.61 -25.99
N SER A 201 10.73 -12.84 -26.91
CA SER A 201 11.25 -12.65 -28.27
C SER A 201 12.60 -11.92 -28.25
N GLY A 202 12.75 -10.89 -27.41
CA GLY A 202 14.04 -10.21 -27.21
C GLY A 202 15.12 -11.13 -26.61
N ALA A 203 14.73 -12.12 -25.81
CA ALA A 203 15.62 -13.10 -25.21
C ALA A 203 16.02 -14.26 -26.14
N LEU A 204 15.45 -14.36 -27.35
CA LEU A 204 15.78 -15.42 -28.32
C LEU A 204 17.26 -15.42 -28.70
N GLN A 205 17.91 -14.25 -28.74
CA GLN A 205 19.34 -14.13 -29.03
C GLN A 205 20.23 -14.85 -28.00
N ALA A 206 19.72 -15.09 -26.78
CA ALA A 206 20.39 -15.87 -25.76
C ALA A 206 20.13 -17.39 -25.87
N GLY A 207 19.58 -17.87 -27.00
CA GLY A 207 19.30 -19.29 -27.26
C GLY A 207 18.04 -19.83 -26.58
N ARG A 208 17.16 -18.96 -26.08
CA ARG A 208 15.92 -19.36 -25.38
C ARG A 208 14.77 -19.61 -26.36
N ALA A 209 14.56 -20.87 -26.75
CA ALA A 209 13.42 -21.27 -27.56
C ALA A 209 12.14 -21.38 -26.72
N PHE A 210 10.99 -21.11 -27.35
CA PHE A 210 9.67 -21.23 -26.72
C PHE A 210 8.59 -21.55 -27.76
N ALA A 211 7.41 -21.97 -27.31
CA ALA A 211 6.26 -22.20 -28.18
C ALA A 211 5.09 -21.31 -27.76
N LEU A 212 4.43 -20.69 -28.75
CA LEU A 212 3.15 -20.03 -28.60
C LEU A 212 2.04 -21.02 -29.00
N HIS A 213 1.10 -21.26 -28.09
CA HIS A 213 -0.13 -22.01 -28.36
C HIS A 213 -1.31 -21.03 -28.31
N TRP A 214 -1.95 -20.78 -29.44
CA TRP A 214 -3.19 -20.02 -29.53
C TRP A 214 -4.37 -20.98 -29.51
N ILE A 215 -5.31 -20.76 -28.60
CA ILE A 215 -6.38 -21.70 -28.28
C ILE A 215 -7.72 -21.00 -28.45
N ASP A 216 -8.65 -21.68 -29.09
CA ASP A 216 -10.04 -21.22 -29.25
C ASP A 216 -10.97 -22.33 -28.78
N LEU A 217 -11.96 -21.98 -27.95
CA LEU A 217 -12.96 -22.95 -27.50
C LEU A 217 -13.98 -23.18 -28.60
N ASP A 218 -14.02 -24.41 -29.12
CA ASP A 218 -14.93 -24.77 -30.19
C ASP A 218 -16.39 -24.65 -29.72
N HIS A 219 -17.23 -24.03 -30.55
CA HIS A 219 -18.67 -23.89 -30.30
C HIS A 219 -19.04 -23.13 -29.01
N PHE A 220 -18.16 -22.27 -28.47
CA PHE A 220 -18.45 -21.49 -27.27
C PHE A 220 -19.70 -20.59 -27.42
N LYS A 221 -19.94 -20.05 -28.62
CA LYS A 221 -21.16 -19.30 -28.92
C LYS A 221 -22.43 -20.14 -28.70
N GLU A 222 -22.43 -21.41 -29.13
CA GLU A 222 -23.58 -22.30 -28.96
C GLU A 222 -23.84 -22.62 -27.48
N VAL A 223 -22.78 -22.69 -26.66
CA VAL A 223 -22.92 -22.80 -25.19
C VAL A 223 -23.64 -21.58 -24.63
N ASN A 224 -23.25 -20.37 -25.03
CA ASN A 224 -23.93 -19.14 -24.59
C ASN A 224 -25.38 -19.09 -25.08
N ASP A 225 -25.63 -19.46 -26.33
CA ASP A 225 -26.97 -19.44 -26.93
C ASP A 225 -27.90 -20.47 -26.26
N THR A 226 -27.35 -21.61 -25.80
CA THR A 226 -28.12 -22.70 -25.16
C THR A 226 -28.32 -22.50 -23.66
N PHE A 227 -27.28 -22.08 -22.93
CA PHE A 227 -27.27 -22.04 -21.46
C PHE A 227 -27.20 -20.63 -20.87
N GLY A 228 -27.03 -19.61 -21.72
CA GLY A 228 -26.89 -18.21 -21.33
C GLY A 228 -25.45 -17.82 -20.94
N HIS A 229 -25.18 -16.52 -21.00
CA HIS A 229 -23.88 -15.92 -20.66
C HIS A 229 -23.32 -16.32 -19.28
N PRO A 230 -24.12 -16.45 -18.19
CA PRO A 230 -23.58 -16.86 -16.90
C PRO A 230 -22.90 -18.23 -16.93
N VAL A 231 -23.42 -19.17 -17.72
CA VAL A 231 -22.83 -20.50 -17.90
C VAL A 231 -21.57 -20.43 -18.76
N GLY A 232 -21.57 -19.62 -19.83
CA GLY A 232 -20.36 -19.36 -20.61
C GLY A 232 -19.25 -18.72 -19.79
N ASP A 233 -19.57 -17.74 -18.95
CA ASP A 233 -18.62 -17.09 -18.04
C ASP A 233 -18.03 -18.09 -17.03
N ALA A 234 -18.87 -18.96 -16.48
CA ALA A 234 -18.44 -20.04 -15.59
C ALA A 234 -17.58 -21.08 -16.32
N LEU A 235 -17.88 -21.37 -17.59
CA LEU A 235 -17.07 -22.24 -18.44
C LEU A 235 -15.68 -21.62 -18.66
N LEU A 236 -15.58 -20.33 -19.02
CA LEU A 236 -14.30 -19.64 -19.20
C LEU A 236 -13.45 -19.66 -17.93
N LYS A 237 -14.06 -19.43 -16.76
CA LYS A 237 -13.38 -19.57 -15.45
C LYS A 237 -12.86 -20.99 -15.23
N SER A 238 -13.68 -21.99 -15.55
CA SER A 238 -13.33 -23.41 -15.41
C SER A 238 -12.18 -23.81 -16.34
N VAL A 239 -12.22 -23.36 -17.59
CA VAL A 239 -11.14 -23.52 -18.58
C VAL A 239 -9.84 -22.88 -18.09
N ALA A 240 -9.87 -21.61 -17.69
CA ALA A 240 -8.68 -20.91 -17.19
C ALA A 240 -8.05 -21.61 -15.97
N LYS A 241 -8.88 -22.10 -15.04
CA LYS A 241 -8.41 -22.88 -13.88
C LYS A 241 -7.78 -24.21 -14.31
N ARG A 242 -8.36 -24.88 -15.31
CA ARG A 242 -7.84 -26.15 -15.82
C ARG A 242 -6.52 -25.97 -16.56
N LEU A 243 -6.40 -24.93 -17.39
CA LEU A 243 -5.14 -24.55 -18.06
C LEU A 243 -4.03 -24.27 -17.05
N ARG A 244 -4.29 -23.42 -16.04
CA ARG A 244 -3.32 -23.10 -14.97
C ARG A 244 -2.75 -24.36 -14.27
N LYS A 245 -3.59 -25.38 -14.04
CA LYS A 245 -3.16 -26.63 -13.38
C LYS A 245 -2.22 -27.50 -14.22
N ILE A 246 -2.24 -27.36 -15.54
CA ILE A 246 -1.47 -28.21 -16.47
C ILE A 246 -0.05 -27.64 -16.66
N LEU A 247 0.06 -26.32 -16.56
CA LEU A 247 1.24 -25.54 -16.84
C LEU A 247 2.22 -25.50 -15.68
N ARG A 248 3.47 -25.20 -16.00
CA ARG A 248 4.53 -24.95 -15.03
C ARG A 248 4.52 -23.48 -14.64
N ASP A 249 5.15 -23.14 -13.52
CA ASP A 249 5.30 -21.74 -13.07
C ASP A 249 6.09 -20.87 -14.06
N SER A 250 6.91 -21.48 -14.93
CA SER A 250 7.65 -20.82 -16.00
C SER A 250 6.77 -20.41 -17.20
N ASP A 251 5.67 -21.13 -17.42
CA ASP A 251 4.78 -20.90 -18.55
C ASP A 251 3.81 -19.75 -18.26
N LEU A 252 3.33 -19.07 -19.30
CA LEU A 252 2.25 -18.08 -19.18
C LEU A 252 0.97 -18.63 -19.78
N VAL A 253 -0.17 -18.41 -19.13
CA VAL A 253 -1.50 -18.52 -19.74
C VAL A 253 -2.22 -17.19 -19.68
N ALA A 254 -2.82 -16.81 -20.80
CA ALA A 254 -3.56 -15.57 -20.95
C ALA A 254 -4.91 -15.79 -21.64
N ARG A 255 -5.88 -14.92 -21.35
CA ARG A 255 -7.10 -14.78 -22.14
C ARG A 255 -6.95 -13.56 -23.04
N LEU A 256 -7.11 -13.78 -24.34
CA LEU A 256 -6.94 -12.71 -25.34
C LEU A 256 -8.25 -11.94 -25.58
N GLY A 257 -9.39 -12.55 -25.26
CA GLY A 257 -10.73 -11.98 -25.41
C GLY A 257 -11.72 -13.06 -25.84
N GLY A 258 -13.01 -12.89 -25.53
CA GLY A 258 -14.04 -13.89 -25.89
C GLY A 258 -13.69 -15.28 -25.34
N ASP A 259 -13.59 -16.25 -26.24
CA ASP A 259 -13.22 -17.65 -26.06
C ASP A 259 -11.76 -17.98 -26.42
N GLU A 260 -10.95 -16.96 -26.71
CA GLU A 260 -9.55 -17.12 -27.08
C GLU A 260 -8.61 -17.09 -25.88
N PHE A 261 -7.72 -18.07 -25.82
CA PHE A 261 -6.64 -18.18 -24.85
C PHE A 261 -5.30 -18.30 -25.57
N ALA A 262 -4.23 -17.94 -24.89
CA ALA A 262 -2.87 -18.16 -25.38
C ALA A 262 -1.96 -18.67 -24.27
N ILE A 263 -1.02 -19.53 -24.66
CA ILE A 263 0.00 -20.06 -23.76
C ILE A 263 1.38 -19.81 -24.35
N LEU A 264 2.28 -19.28 -23.53
CA LEU A 264 3.71 -19.23 -23.81
C LEU A 264 4.40 -20.35 -23.02
N GLN A 265 4.91 -21.34 -23.73
CA GLN A 265 5.61 -22.49 -23.17
C GLN A 265 7.12 -22.27 -23.20
N GLU A 266 7.74 -22.15 -22.04
CA GLU A 266 9.19 -21.90 -21.96
C GLU A 266 9.99 -23.16 -22.31
N GLY A 267 11.09 -22.99 -23.04
CA GLY A 267 12.05 -24.08 -23.31
C GLY A 267 11.55 -25.12 -24.31
N ALA A 268 10.51 -24.81 -25.10
CA ALA A 268 10.04 -25.68 -26.17
C ALA A 268 10.95 -25.55 -27.41
N ALA A 269 12.03 -26.32 -27.45
CA ALA A 269 13.04 -26.28 -28.51
C ALA A 269 12.62 -27.02 -29.78
N ASP A 270 11.63 -27.92 -29.71
CA ASP A 270 11.19 -28.73 -30.84
C ASP A 270 9.67 -28.93 -30.92
N LYS A 271 9.20 -29.39 -32.09
CA LYS A 271 7.79 -29.70 -32.35
C LYS A 271 7.24 -30.79 -31.42
N ALA A 272 8.06 -31.73 -30.95
CA ALA A 272 7.60 -32.84 -30.11
C ALA A 272 7.22 -32.35 -28.70
N GLN A 273 8.00 -31.44 -28.13
CA GLN A 273 7.73 -30.83 -26.83
C GLN A 273 6.45 -29.98 -26.85
N ALA A 274 6.27 -29.16 -27.89
CA ALA A 274 5.04 -28.40 -28.07
C ALA A 274 3.82 -29.32 -28.29
N THR A 275 3.98 -30.36 -29.12
CA THR A 275 2.93 -31.38 -29.34
C THR A 275 2.51 -32.07 -28.04
N LYS A 276 3.47 -32.40 -27.17
CA LYS A 276 3.18 -33.05 -25.88
C LYS A 276 2.32 -32.15 -24.99
N LEU A 277 2.59 -30.84 -24.95
CA LEU A 277 1.76 -29.90 -24.21
C LEU A 277 0.37 -29.75 -24.86
N ALA A 278 0.30 -29.51 -26.17
CA ALA A 278 -0.97 -29.36 -26.90
C ALA A 278 -1.92 -30.54 -26.69
N LYS A 279 -1.42 -31.78 -26.78
CA LYS A 279 -2.21 -33.00 -26.50
C LYS A 279 -2.71 -33.08 -25.05
N ARG A 280 -1.90 -32.66 -24.08
CA ARG A 280 -2.31 -32.60 -22.66
C ARG A 280 -3.41 -31.56 -22.45
N LEU A 281 -3.26 -30.39 -23.05
CA LEU A 281 -4.24 -29.31 -23.00
C LEU A 281 -5.57 -29.76 -23.60
N MET A 282 -5.56 -30.27 -24.83
CA MET A 282 -6.76 -30.77 -25.51
C MET A 282 -7.48 -31.85 -24.69
N ARG A 283 -6.75 -32.86 -24.21
CA ARG A 283 -7.36 -33.94 -23.42
C ARG A 283 -8.02 -33.41 -22.17
N ALA A 284 -7.38 -32.46 -21.48
CA ALA A 284 -7.93 -31.87 -20.28
C ALA A 284 -9.15 -30.99 -20.59
N LEU A 285 -9.11 -30.17 -21.65
CA LEU A 285 -10.23 -29.30 -22.03
C LEU A 285 -11.47 -30.10 -22.48
N ALA A 286 -11.27 -31.25 -23.13
CA ALA A 286 -12.35 -32.13 -23.55
C ALA A 286 -13.11 -32.81 -22.39
N GLU A 287 -12.58 -32.79 -21.16
CA GLU A 287 -13.31 -33.31 -20.00
C GLU A 287 -14.51 -32.40 -19.66
N PRO A 288 -15.67 -32.96 -19.24
CA PRO A 288 -16.82 -32.14 -18.86
C PRO A 288 -16.48 -31.07 -17.82
N HIS A 289 -16.99 -29.86 -18.04
CA HIS A 289 -16.96 -28.76 -17.09
C HIS A 289 -18.30 -28.70 -16.37
N TYR A 290 -18.30 -28.98 -15.07
CA TYR A 290 -19.51 -28.84 -14.24
C TYR A 290 -19.61 -27.38 -13.78
N VAL A 291 -20.47 -26.61 -14.44
CA VAL A 291 -20.61 -25.17 -14.23
C VAL A 291 -22.08 -24.83 -13.97
N LEU A 292 -22.34 -24.18 -12.83
CA LEU A 292 -23.71 -23.80 -12.42
C LEU A 292 -24.74 -24.95 -12.51
N GLY A 293 -24.32 -26.18 -12.22
CA GLY A 293 -25.20 -27.37 -12.27
C GLY A 293 -25.31 -28.05 -13.64
N HIS A 294 -24.66 -27.52 -14.68
CA HIS A 294 -24.66 -28.09 -16.04
C HIS A 294 -23.33 -28.77 -16.36
N PRO A 295 -23.33 -30.02 -16.88
CA PRO A 295 -22.16 -30.60 -17.52
C PRO A 295 -22.02 -30.05 -18.94
N VAL A 296 -21.01 -29.21 -19.17
CA VAL A 296 -20.71 -28.62 -20.47
C VAL A 296 -19.42 -29.20 -21.01
N THR A 297 -19.45 -29.74 -22.23
CA THR A 297 -18.25 -30.18 -22.94
C THR A 297 -17.86 -29.12 -23.94
N ALA A 298 -16.62 -28.65 -23.88
CA ALA A 298 -16.06 -27.70 -24.84
C ALA A 298 -14.82 -28.31 -25.49
N GLY A 299 -14.88 -28.44 -26.81
CA GLY A 299 -13.69 -28.74 -27.61
C GLY A 299 -12.73 -27.55 -27.62
N ALA A 300 -11.52 -27.78 -28.08
CA ALA A 300 -10.60 -26.68 -28.34
C ALA A 300 -9.77 -26.96 -29.60
N SER A 301 -9.63 -25.92 -30.42
CA SER A 301 -8.70 -25.88 -31.54
C SER A 301 -7.45 -25.12 -31.12
N ILE A 302 -6.27 -25.63 -31.48
CA ILE A 302 -4.97 -25.04 -31.08
C ILE A 302 -4.08 -24.76 -32.29
N GLY A 303 -3.66 -23.52 -32.47
CA GLY A 303 -2.59 -23.12 -33.38
C GLY A 303 -1.25 -23.00 -32.66
N ILE A 304 -0.19 -23.58 -33.22
CA ILE A 304 1.14 -23.59 -32.59
C ILE A 304 2.17 -22.92 -33.49
N ALA A 305 2.92 -21.96 -32.92
CA ALA A 305 4.11 -21.36 -33.51
C ALA A 305 5.33 -21.56 -32.59
N LEU A 306 6.45 -22.01 -33.15
CA LEU A 306 7.71 -22.21 -32.44
C LEU A 306 8.66 -21.04 -32.65
N ALA A 307 9.15 -20.41 -31.59
CA ALA A 307 10.22 -19.44 -31.69
C ALA A 307 11.60 -20.12 -31.51
N PRO A 308 12.60 -19.84 -32.37
CA PRO A 308 12.59 -18.83 -33.43
C PRO A 308 12.12 -19.31 -34.82
N LYS A 309 11.77 -20.59 -34.97
CA LYS A 309 11.54 -21.24 -36.28
C LYS A 309 10.40 -20.62 -37.11
N ASP A 310 9.29 -20.36 -36.46
CA ASP A 310 8.04 -19.84 -37.02
C ASP A 310 7.89 -18.33 -36.71
N GLY A 311 8.99 -17.64 -36.36
CA GLY A 311 8.99 -16.21 -36.06
C GLY A 311 9.94 -15.83 -34.92
N SER A 312 10.47 -14.61 -34.96
CA SER A 312 11.40 -14.06 -33.95
C SER A 312 10.92 -12.77 -33.32
N ASN A 313 9.77 -12.24 -33.75
CA ASN A 313 9.09 -11.10 -33.15
C ASN A 313 7.64 -11.47 -32.82
N PRO A 314 6.99 -10.71 -31.91
CA PRO A 314 5.62 -10.98 -31.48
C PRO A 314 4.61 -11.04 -32.64
N GLU A 315 4.69 -10.11 -33.59
CA GLU A 315 3.74 -10.01 -34.70
C GLU A 315 3.74 -11.26 -35.58
N ASP A 316 4.93 -11.72 -35.98
CA ASP A 316 5.09 -12.92 -36.81
C ASP A 316 4.62 -14.18 -36.06
N LEU A 317 4.98 -14.32 -34.79
CA LEU A 317 4.58 -15.46 -33.97
C LEU A 317 3.06 -15.51 -33.78
N MET A 318 2.43 -14.38 -33.47
CA MET A 318 0.98 -14.27 -33.34
C MET A 318 0.28 -14.61 -34.66
N LYS A 319 0.75 -14.04 -35.77
CA LYS A 319 0.20 -14.31 -37.11
C LYS A 319 0.30 -15.79 -37.48
N ASN A 320 1.46 -16.41 -37.24
CA ASN A 320 1.68 -17.81 -37.61
C ASN A 320 0.90 -18.77 -36.69
N ALA A 321 0.72 -18.42 -35.41
CA ALA A 321 -0.15 -19.17 -34.52
C ALA A 321 -1.63 -19.07 -34.94
N ASP A 322 -2.09 -17.89 -35.39
CA ASP A 322 -3.46 -17.70 -35.90
C ASP A 322 -3.71 -18.48 -37.20
N LEU A 323 -2.76 -18.47 -38.16
CA LEU A 323 -2.84 -19.29 -39.37
C LEU A 323 -2.92 -20.79 -39.05
N ALA A 324 -2.12 -21.24 -38.08
CA ALA A 324 -2.18 -22.60 -37.60
C ALA A 324 -3.54 -22.92 -36.95
N LEU A 325 -4.07 -22.01 -36.14
CA LEU A 325 -5.38 -22.18 -35.50
C LEU A 325 -6.51 -22.29 -36.54
N TYR A 326 -6.47 -21.44 -37.57
CA TYR A 326 -7.41 -21.52 -38.69
C TYR A 326 -7.35 -22.89 -39.37
N SER A 327 -6.14 -23.40 -39.64
CA SER A 327 -5.94 -24.74 -40.20
C SER A 327 -6.56 -25.83 -39.32
N ALA A 328 -6.37 -25.76 -38.01
CA ALA A 328 -6.98 -26.68 -37.04
C ALA A 328 -8.52 -26.63 -37.10
N LYS A 329 -9.12 -25.43 -37.16
CA LYS A 329 -10.57 -25.26 -37.29
C LYS A 329 -11.12 -25.85 -38.59
N THR A 330 -10.44 -25.61 -39.71
CA THR A 330 -10.85 -26.15 -41.02
C THR A 330 -10.65 -27.66 -41.16
N SER A 331 -9.79 -28.26 -40.33
CA SER A 331 -9.52 -29.70 -40.32
C SER A 331 -10.51 -30.50 -39.46
N GLY A 332 -11.62 -29.90 -39.05
CA GLY A 332 -12.67 -30.55 -38.27
C GLY A 332 -12.72 -30.16 -36.78
N ARG A 333 -11.94 -29.16 -36.36
CA ARG A 333 -11.85 -28.68 -34.96
C ARG A 333 -11.32 -29.75 -33.99
N CYS A 334 -11.27 -29.44 -32.69
CA CYS A 334 -10.81 -30.36 -31.63
C CYS A 334 -9.44 -30.97 -31.92
N THR A 335 -8.54 -30.19 -32.51
CA THR A 335 -7.21 -30.61 -32.95
C THR A 335 -6.21 -29.48 -32.78
N TYR A 336 -4.93 -29.79 -32.97
CA TYR A 336 -3.87 -28.81 -33.06
C TYR A 336 -3.24 -28.82 -34.45
N ALA A 337 -2.71 -27.67 -34.87
CA ALA A 337 -1.91 -27.55 -36.06
C ALA A 337 -0.67 -26.68 -35.80
N PHE A 338 0.35 -26.86 -36.62
CA PHE A 338 1.52 -25.99 -36.66
C PHE A 338 1.39 -25.04 -37.85
N CYS A 339 2.12 -23.92 -37.82
CA CYS A 339 2.27 -23.09 -39.00
C CYS A 339 2.75 -23.94 -40.20
N PRO A 340 2.08 -23.82 -41.36
CA PRO A 340 2.47 -24.53 -42.58
C PRO A 340 3.87 -24.16 -43.08
#